data_AF-A0A940PXQ1-F1
#
_entry.id   AF-A0A940PXQ1-F1
#
_cell.length_a   1.000
_cell.length_b   1.000
_cell.length_c   1.000
_cell.angle_alpha   90.00
_cell.angle_beta   90.00
_cell.angle_gamma   90.00
#
_symmetry.space_group_name_H-M   'P 1'
#
loop_
_entity.id
_entity.type
_entity.pdbx_description
1 polymer ?
#
loop_
_entity_poly.entity_id
_entity_poly.type
_entity_poly.pdbx_seq_one_letter_code
_entity_poly.pdbx_strand_id
1 'polypeptide(L)'
;MSDPNTSQDQPVPSASHEASYPGVPEHQAAQGSQATQGAPGTHQTLPMQANLGAAAPQKNGPRLSTFLKVSIILLAGLTIASISLLFIGDFEGKFERVFSTFVLFAVFVLFTAIDTRRGQKSEWYAPVALIANAYILALLLIVIWMTPYTSYGLMFEIFWKSLLVIAVTRLVIVCCQLLLKTGNQLPAVVTRFAFITSVLAVLAGILFTAPVGIEAFDLTVPDVYWKISTALLILTALGLSITLLLRWSYGAGEREAAREADRLAAAAGYGAGSPYRAQAAPGYPVQPQAAVPQGAALLPWPTFADGRPLPAGPDGQPDFSVPGAPLR
;
A
#
# COMPACT_ATOMS: atom_id res chain seq x y z
N MET A 1 44.01 52.70 39.23
CA MET A 1 43.51 51.71 40.21
C MET A 1 42.75 50.67 39.39
N SER A 2 43.37 49.76 38.63
CA SER A 2 44.51 48.86 38.94
C SER A 2 44.19 48.10 40.23
N ASP A 3 44.09 46.77 40.34
CA ASP A 3 44.34 45.55 39.55
C ASP A 3 43.76 44.41 40.45
N PRO A 4 43.98 43.09 40.28
CA PRO A 4 44.06 42.24 39.09
C PRO A 4 43.30 40.89 39.24
N ASN A 5 43.12 40.25 38.09
CA ASN A 5 43.39 38.84 37.78
C ASN A 5 43.87 37.90 38.92
N THR A 6 43.24 36.72 39.06
CA THR A 6 43.90 35.50 39.56
C THR A 6 43.66 34.37 38.56
N SER A 7 44.70 34.14 37.76
CA SER A 7 44.92 32.95 36.94
C SER A 7 45.35 31.76 37.80
N GLN A 8 45.28 30.56 37.21
CA GLN A 8 46.16 29.38 37.31
C GLN A 8 45.31 28.10 37.34
N ASP A 9 45.64 26.97 36.71
CA ASP A 9 46.54 26.58 35.62
C ASP A 9 46.21 25.09 35.37
N GLN A 10 46.30 24.64 34.12
CA GLN A 10 46.36 23.22 33.68
C GLN A 10 47.60 22.49 34.29
N PRO A 11 47.79 21.13 34.27
CA PRO A 11 47.59 20.21 33.12
C PRO A 11 47.27 18.69 33.41
N VAL A 12 47.15 17.94 32.30
CA VAL A 12 47.10 16.46 31.97
C VAL A 12 48.16 15.57 32.71
N PRO A 13 48.37 14.23 32.45
CA PRO A 13 47.59 13.05 31.95
C PRO A 13 47.81 11.73 32.80
N SER A 14 47.19 10.59 32.43
CA SER A 14 47.69 9.16 32.53
C SER A 14 46.49 8.18 32.38
N ALA A 15 46.34 7.33 31.34
CA ALA A 15 47.12 6.19 30.86
C ALA A 15 46.95 4.88 31.67
N SER A 16 46.20 3.94 31.05
CA SER A 16 46.44 2.47 30.90
C SER A 16 46.79 1.55 32.08
N HIS A 17 46.01 0.46 32.23
CA HIS A 17 46.43 -0.96 32.23
C HIS A 17 45.16 -1.85 32.28
N GLU A 18 44.87 -2.73 31.33
CA GLU A 18 45.53 -4.01 30.96
C GLU A 18 45.14 -5.17 31.88
N ALA A 19 44.43 -6.14 31.32
CA ALA A 19 44.48 -7.55 31.73
C ALA A 19 44.12 -8.43 30.53
N SER A 20 45.15 -8.78 29.77
CA SER A 20 45.22 -9.93 28.88
C SER A 20 45.40 -11.23 29.68
N TYR A 21 45.18 -12.37 28.98
CA TYR A 21 45.93 -13.65 28.98
C TYR A 21 45.05 -14.93 29.02
N PRO A 22 45.55 -16.07 28.47
CA PRO A 22 44.88 -16.83 27.40
C PRO A 22 44.81 -18.34 27.72
N GLY A 23 44.42 -19.17 26.75
CA GLY A 23 44.53 -20.63 26.85
C GLY A 23 44.15 -21.37 25.56
N VAL A 24 45.17 -21.76 24.80
CA VAL A 24 45.25 -22.74 23.68
C VAL A 24 45.19 -24.17 24.31
N PRO A 25 44.85 -25.31 23.66
CA PRO A 25 45.30 -25.73 22.32
C PRO A 25 44.40 -26.57 21.39
N GLU A 26 44.73 -26.39 20.10
CA GLU A 26 44.97 -27.38 19.03
C GLU A 26 44.88 -28.89 19.33
N HIS A 27 44.10 -29.60 18.49
CA HIS A 27 44.25 -30.99 18.01
C HIS A 27 43.18 -31.17 16.92
N GLN A 28 43.29 -31.92 15.82
CA GLN A 28 44.37 -32.54 15.06
C GLN A 28 43.70 -33.08 13.77
N ALA A 29 44.50 -33.27 12.74
CA ALA A 29 44.13 -33.72 11.39
C ALA A 29 43.40 -35.08 11.28
N ALA A 30 42.61 -35.25 10.20
CA ALA A 30 42.71 -36.34 9.20
C ALA A 30 41.44 -36.31 8.31
N GLN A 31 41.50 -36.02 7.00
CA GLN A 31 41.90 -36.90 5.89
C GLN A 31 40.96 -38.12 5.72
N GLY A 32 40.39 -38.28 4.51
CA GLY A 32 39.98 -39.61 4.01
C GLY A 32 38.57 -39.74 3.42
N SER A 33 38.43 -39.37 2.15
CA SER A 33 37.86 -40.16 1.05
C SER A 33 36.92 -41.34 1.37
N GLN A 34 35.72 -41.36 0.78
CA GLN A 34 35.34 -42.23 -0.35
C GLN A 34 33.82 -42.34 -0.54
N ALA A 35 33.44 -42.31 -1.81
CA ALA A 35 32.11 -42.58 -2.34
C ALA A 35 31.74 -44.06 -2.25
N THR A 36 30.45 -44.40 -2.11
CA THR A 36 29.82 -45.45 -2.94
C THR A 36 28.29 -45.31 -2.98
N GLN A 37 27.76 -45.49 -4.18
CA GLN A 37 26.35 -45.63 -4.57
C GLN A 37 25.73 -46.94 -4.05
N GLY A 38 24.39 -47.00 -4.01
CA GLY A 38 23.67 -48.29 -4.14
C GLY A 38 22.27 -48.39 -3.52
N ALA A 39 21.24 -47.95 -4.26
CA ALA A 39 20.00 -48.67 -4.66
C ALA A 39 19.09 -49.42 -3.62
N PRO A 40 17.83 -49.78 -4.00
CA PRO A 40 16.64 -49.67 -3.15
C PRO A 40 16.11 -51.00 -2.58
N GLY A 41 15.36 -50.92 -1.48
CA GLY A 41 14.70 -52.07 -0.86
C GLY A 41 13.27 -51.74 -0.40
N THR A 42 12.30 -52.34 -1.09
CA THR A 42 10.86 -52.34 -0.79
C THR A 42 10.53 -53.22 0.42
N HIS A 43 9.80 -52.68 1.40
CA HIS A 43 8.91 -53.45 2.26
C HIS A 43 7.61 -52.67 2.54
N GLN A 44 6.57 -53.06 1.80
CA GLN A 44 5.18 -52.90 2.22
C GLN A 44 4.84 -54.00 3.21
N THR A 45 4.36 -53.63 4.40
CA THR A 45 3.42 -54.45 5.19
C THR A 45 2.48 -53.51 5.96
N LEU A 46 1.22 -53.47 5.50
CA LEU A 46 0.01 -53.20 6.29
C LEU A 46 -0.72 -54.55 6.36
N PRO A 47 -1.53 -54.89 7.39
CA PRO A 47 -2.56 -53.98 7.87
C PRO A 47 -2.97 -54.06 9.38
N MET A 48 -3.69 -53.01 9.78
CA MET A 48 -4.85 -53.03 10.71
C MET A 48 -4.60 -53.22 12.22
N GLN A 49 -4.63 -52.11 12.96
CA GLN A 49 -5.57 -52.02 14.09
C GLN A 49 -5.94 -50.57 14.41
N ALA A 50 -7.24 -50.31 14.41
CA ALA A 50 -7.88 -49.05 14.71
C ALA A 50 -7.55 -48.59 16.13
N ASN A 51 -7.04 -47.36 16.27
CA ASN A 51 -7.24 -46.60 17.49
C ASN A 51 -8.08 -45.37 17.17
N LEU A 52 -9.27 -45.39 17.75
CA LEU A 52 -10.23 -44.30 17.79
C LEU A 52 -9.60 -43.09 18.48
N GLY A 53 -9.26 -42.12 17.68
CA GLY A 53 -8.89 -40.78 18.11
C GLY A 53 -9.26 -39.81 17.01
N ALA A 54 -10.54 -39.80 16.62
CA ALA A 54 -11.10 -38.77 15.77
C ALA A 54 -10.83 -37.43 16.48
N ALA A 55 -9.75 -36.75 16.08
CA ALA A 55 -9.55 -35.35 16.36
C ALA A 55 -10.75 -34.65 15.74
N ALA A 56 -11.74 -34.35 16.58
CA ALA A 56 -12.86 -33.52 16.20
C ALA A 56 -12.28 -32.29 15.50
N PRO A 57 -12.80 -31.88 14.32
CA PRO A 57 -12.39 -30.63 13.74
C PRO A 57 -12.73 -29.59 14.80
N GLN A 58 -11.69 -28.99 15.39
CA GLN A 58 -11.85 -27.90 16.33
C GLN A 58 -12.58 -26.83 15.53
N LYS A 59 -13.90 -26.77 15.72
CA LYS A 59 -14.79 -25.80 15.10
C LYS A 59 -14.31 -24.48 15.66
N ASN A 60 -13.34 -23.88 14.99
CA ASN A 60 -12.93 -22.52 15.20
C ASN A 60 -14.18 -21.72 14.87
N GLY A 61 -15.03 -21.49 15.89
CA GLY A 61 -16.15 -20.58 15.79
C GLY A 61 -15.63 -19.28 15.18
N PRO A 62 -16.44 -18.58 14.37
CA PRO A 62 -15.99 -17.42 13.62
C PRO A 62 -15.25 -16.49 14.58
N ARG A 63 -13.92 -16.43 14.45
CA ARG A 63 -13.08 -15.60 15.30
C ARG A 63 -13.51 -14.17 15.01
N LEU A 64 -14.29 -13.59 15.91
CA LEU A 64 -14.74 -12.20 15.81
C LEU A 64 -13.47 -11.36 15.64
N SER A 65 -13.31 -10.82 14.43
CA SER A 65 -12.14 -10.04 14.05
C SER A 65 -11.87 -9.00 15.14
N THR A 66 -10.62 -8.84 15.56
CA THR A 66 -10.22 -7.83 16.56
C THR A 66 -10.80 -6.46 16.21
N PHE A 67 -10.93 -6.19 14.91
CA PHE A 67 -11.61 -5.02 14.36
C PHE A 67 -13.07 -4.88 14.79
N LEU A 68 -13.86 -5.97 14.78
CA LEU A 68 -15.25 -5.98 15.23
C LEU A 68 -15.35 -5.76 16.75
N LYS A 69 -14.44 -6.34 17.54
CA LYS A 69 -14.41 -6.13 19.00
C LYS A 69 -14.13 -4.67 19.34
N VAL A 70 -13.14 -4.07 18.69
CA VAL A 70 -12.82 -2.65 18.86
C VAL A 70 -13.99 -1.77 18.41
N SER A 71 -14.62 -2.08 17.28
CA SER A 71 -15.81 -1.36 16.80
C SER A 71 -16.99 -1.46 17.76
N ILE A 72 -17.25 -2.64 18.35
CA ILE A 72 -18.32 -2.85 19.33
C ILE A 72 -18.04 -2.07 20.63
N ILE A 73 -16.81 -2.14 21.15
CA ILE A 73 -16.43 -1.43 22.38
C ILE A 73 -16.53 0.08 22.18
N LEU A 74 -16.07 0.58 21.03
CA LEU A 74 -16.26 1.98 20.69
C LEU A 74 -17.73 2.32 20.58
N LEU A 75 -18.53 1.61 19.78
CA LEU A 75 -19.96 1.88 19.65
C LEU A 75 -20.68 1.87 21.00
N ALA A 76 -20.32 0.96 21.90
CA ALA A 76 -20.88 0.91 23.26
C ALA A 76 -20.48 2.13 24.08
N GLY A 77 -19.19 2.45 24.18
CA GLY A 77 -18.72 3.64 24.92
C GLY A 77 -19.31 4.95 24.35
N LEU A 78 -19.47 4.98 23.04
CA LEU A 78 -20.04 6.05 22.25
C LEU A 78 -21.53 6.27 22.59
N THR A 79 -22.32 5.20 22.66
CA THR A 79 -23.72 5.27 23.11
C THR A 79 -23.86 5.67 24.58
N ILE A 80 -23.00 5.15 25.46
CA ILE A 80 -23.03 5.49 26.89
C ILE A 80 -22.70 6.97 27.10
N ALA A 81 -21.67 7.48 26.43
CA ALA A 81 -21.32 8.90 26.48
C ALA A 81 -22.47 9.77 25.98
N SER A 82 -23.10 9.41 24.86
CA SER A 82 -24.28 10.12 24.32
C SER A 82 -25.44 10.17 25.32
N ILE A 83 -25.70 9.08 26.03
CA ILE A 83 -26.75 8.99 27.05
C ILE A 83 -26.38 9.83 28.28
N SER A 84 -25.14 9.75 28.78
CA SER A 84 -24.68 10.54 29.92
C SER A 84 -24.75 12.05 29.68
N LEU A 85 -24.52 12.49 28.44
CA LEU A 85 -24.54 13.92 28.05
C LEU A 85 -25.95 14.53 28.04
N LEU A 86 -26.97 13.73 27.68
CA LEU A 86 -28.37 14.17 27.73
C LEU A 86 -28.84 14.50 29.14
N PHE A 87 -28.20 13.93 30.16
CA PHE A 87 -28.60 14.07 31.55
C PHE A 87 -27.81 15.13 32.35
N ILE A 88 -26.74 15.74 31.80
CA ILE A 88 -25.75 16.49 32.61
C ILE A 88 -25.52 17.97 32.24
N GLY A 89 -25.92 18.47 31.07
CA GLY A 89 -25.38 19.75 30.56
C GLY A 89 -26.36 20.91 30.38
N ASP A 90 -26.14 21.99 31.12
CA ASP A 90 -26.43 23.37 30.69
C ASP A 90 -25.68 23.66 29.37
N PHE A 91 -26.36 24.25 28.39
CA PHE A 91 -26.10 24.10 26.95
C PHE A 91 -25.11 25.11 26.34
N GLU A 92 -24.24 25.76 27.12
CA GLU A 92 -23.16 26.57 26.53
C GLU A 92 -21.97 25.71 26.12
N GLY A 93 -21.95 25.29 24.84
CA GLY A 93 -20.77 24.78 24.11
C GLY A 93 -20.20 23.41 24.51
N LYS A 94 -20.56 22.88 25.68
CA LYS A 94 -20.07 21.57 26.16
C LYS A 94 -20.59 20.42 25.30
N PHE A 95 -21.84 20.48 24.84
CA PHE A 95 -22.44 19.45 24.00
C PHE A 95 -21.68 19.30 22.66
N GLU A 96 -21.40 20.41 21.98
CA GLU A 96 -20.72 20.41 20.67
C GLU A 96 -19.32 19.79 20.72
N ARG A 97 -18.55 20.09 21.78
CA ARG A 97 -17.21 19.54 21.96
C ARG A 97 -17.22 18.04 22.19
N VAL A 98 -18.17 17.54 23.00
CA VAL A 98 -18.25 16.10 23.27
C VAL A 98 -18.77 15.34 22.05
N PHE A 99 -19.74 15.90 21.33
CA PHE A 99 -20.19 15.35 20.05
C PHE A 99 -19.04 15.33 19.01
N SER A 100 -18.23 16.38 18.92
CA SER A 100 -17.08 16.41 18.03
C SER A 100 -16.03 15.37 18.40
N THR A 101 -15.79 15.16 19.70
CA THR A 101 -14.87 14.12 20.19
C THR A 101 -15.37 12.71 19.84
N PHE A 102 -16.66 12.48 19.96
CA PHE A 102 -17.33 11.25 19.53
C PHE A 102 -17.12 11.01 18.03
N VAL A 103 -17.35 12.03 17.19
CA VAL A 103 -17.18 11.92 15.73
C VAL A 103 -15.71 11.68 15.40
N LEU A 104 -14.78 12.36 16.09
CA LEU A 104 -13.35 12.15 15.98
C LEU A 104 -12.97 10.69 16.24
N PHE A 105 -13.49 10.07 17.31
CA PHE A 105 -13.24 8.66 17.59
C PHE A 105 -13.81 7.75 16.51
N ALA A 106 -15.03 7.99 16.02
CA ALA A 106 -15.62 7.21 14.94
C ALA A 106 -14.77 7.27 13.65
N VAL A 107 -14.31 8.47 13.28
CA VAL A 107 -13.41 8.68 12.12
C VAL A 107 -12.05 8.01 12.35
N PHE A 108 -11.48 8.11 13.55
CA PHE A 108 -10.23 7.44 13.90
C PHE A 108 -10.32 5.91 13.76
N VAL A 109 -11.42 5.31 14.20
CA VAL A 109 -11.67 3.87 14.05
C VAL A 109 -11.81 3.50 12.59
N LEU A 110 -12.56 4.26 11.81
CA LEU A 110 -12.72 4.04 10.38
C LEU A 110 -11.37 4.10 9.65
N PHE A 111 -10.54 5.07 10.00
CA PHE A 111 -9.18 5.21 9.47
C PHE A 111 -8.26 4.06 9.88
N THR A 112 -8.29 3.67 11.15
CA THR A 112 -7.54 2.51 11.63
C THR A 112 -8.00 1.23 10.92
N ALA A 113 -9.29 1.09 10.61
CA ALA A 113 -9.85 0.00 9.82
C ALA A 113 -9.25 -0.07 8.42
N ILE A 114 -9.30 1.07 7.72
CA ILE A 114 -8.83 1.22 6.34
C ILE A 114 -7.32 0.96 6.29
N ASP A 115 -6.58 1.47 7.27
CA ASP A 115 -5.14 1.29 7.37
C ASP A 115 -4.75 -0.13 7.70
N THR A 116 -5.51 -0.83 8.55
CA THR A 116 -5.29 -2.26 8.83
C THR A 116 -5.49 -3.10 7.57
N ARG A 117 -6.53 -2.80 6.77
CA ARG A 117 -6.74 -3.48 5.48
C ARG A 117 -5.61 -3.21 4.49
N ARG A 118 -5.05 -2.00 4.46
CA ARG A 118 -3.88 -1.66 3.64
C ARG A 118 -2.60 -2.32 4.17
N GLY A 119 -2.43 -2.41 5.49
CA GLY A 119 -1.28 -2.99 6.18
C GLY A 119 -1.11 -4.49 5.95
N GLN A 120 -2.17 -5.22 5.60
CA GLN A 120 -2.06 -6.63 5.18
C GLN A 120 -1.16 -6.83 3.95
N LYS A 121 -0.85 -5.77 3.19
CA LYS A 121 -0.02 -5.84 1.98
C LYS A 121 1.42 -5.35 2.19
N SER A 122 1.76 -4.73 3.31
CA SER A 122 3.10 -4.16 3.56
C SER A 122 3.37 -3.99 5.05
N GLU A 123 4.41 -4.67 5.56
CA GLU A 123 4.82 -4.61 6.98
C GLU A 123 5.27 -3.21 7.40
N TRP A 124 5.83 -2.42 6.49
CA TRP A 124 6.33 -1.08 6.78
C TRP A 124 5.21 -0.03 6.90
N TYR A 125 4.02 -0.31 6.33
CA TYR A 125 2.90 0.62 6.38
C TYR A 125 2.24 0.69 7.77
N ALA A 126 2.20 -0.44 8.48
CA ALA A 126 1.54 -0.54 9.77
C ALA A 126 2.06 0.48 10.82
N PRO A 127 3.37 0.60 11.09
CA PRO A 127 3.86 1.56 12.07
C PRO A 127 3.67 3.03 11.64
N VAL A 128 3.89 3.35 10.36
CA VAL A 128 3.74 4.73 9.84
C VAL A 128 2.28 5.17 9.93
N ALA A 129 1.34 4.30 9.56
CA ALA A 129 -0.08 4.59 9.66
C ALA A 129 -0.53 4.78 11.11
N LEU A 130 0.00 3.98 12.05
CA LEU A 130 -0.28 4.14 13.47
C LEU A 130 0.21 5.49 14.00
N ILE A 131 1.46 5.87 13.70
CA ILE A 131 2.03 7.17 14.10
C ILE A 131 1.20 8.32 13.53
N ALA A 132 0.83 8.26 12.25
CA ALA A 132 0.03 9.31 11.63
C ALA A 132 -1.39 9.38 12.21
N ASN A 133 -2.03 8.25 12.50
CA ASN A 133 -3.35 8.22 13.13
C ASN A 133 -3.29 8.76 14.57
N ALA A 134 -2.25 8.44 15.32
CA ALA A 134 -2.02 8.99 16.66
C ALA A 134 -1.79 10.51 16.60
N TYR A 135 -1.01 10.99 15.63
CA TYR A 135 -0.81 12.42 15.40
C TYR A 135 -2.12 13.17 15.09
N ILE A 136 -2.93 12.65 14.16
CA ILE A 136 -4.25 13.24 13.83
C ILE A 136 -5.13 13.27 15.08
N LEU A 137 -5.24 12.16 15.81
CA LEU A 137 -6.07 12.09 17.02
C LEU A 137 -5.64 13.14 18.05
N ALA A 138 -4.34 13.18 18.37
CA ALA A 138 -3.80 14.12 19.36
C ALA A 138 -4.05 15.59 18.97
N LEU A 139 -3.77 15.95 17.72
CA LEU A 139 -3.95 17.31 17.23
C LEU A 139 -5.43 17.71 17.25
N LEU A 140 -6.33 16.84 16.76
CA LEU A 140 -7.76 17.13 16.74
C LEU A 140 -8.38 17.19 18.13
N LEU A 141 -7.90 16.38 19.07
CA LEU A 141 -8.33 16.47 20.46
C LEU A 141 -7.94 17.83 21.07
N ILE A 142 -6.72 18.32 20.81
CA ILE A 142 -6.29 19.67 21.23
C ILE A 142 -7.21 20.72 20.61
N VAL A 143 -7.48 20.64 19.30
CA VAL A 143 -8.34 21.61 18.60
C VAL A 143 -9.75 21.64 19.19
N ILE A 144 -10.39 20.48 19.40
CA ILE A 144 -11.76 20.42 19.93
C ILE A 144 -11.88 21.07 21.31
N TRP A 145 -10.86 20.89 22.17
CA TRP A 145 -10.93 21.34 23.55
C TRP A 145 -10.36 22.75 23.78
N MET A 146 -9.38 23.16 22.99
CA MET A 146 -8.74 24.47 23.15
C MET A 146 -9.41 25.57 22.31
N THR A 147 -10.11 25.24 21.21
CA THR A 147 -10.77 26.25 20.36
C THR A 147 -11.85 27.02 21.15
N PRO A 148 -11.81 28.36 21.16
CA PRO A 148 -12.75 29.19 21.92
C PRO A 148 -14.20 28.97 21.43
N TYR A 149 -15.16 29.04 22.36
CA TYR A 149 -16.57 28.81 22.04
C TYR A 149 -17.16 29.98 21.27
N THR A 150 -17.72 29.69 20.08
CA THR A 150 -18.49 30.63 19.26
C THR A 150 -19.89 30.05 19.03
N SER A 151 -20.93 30.76 19.46
CA SER A 151 -22.31 30.22 19.59
C SER A 151 -22.95 29.69 18.29
N TYR A 152 -22.46 30.11 17.12
CA TYR A 152 -23.04 29.70 15.82
C TYR A 152 -22.03 29.06 14.87
N GLY A 153 -20.76 28.93 15.27
CA GLY A 153 -19.66 28.57 14.36
C GLY A 153 -18.77 27.43 14.83
N LEU A 154 -18.80 27.05 16.11
CA LEU A 154 -17.81 26.14 16.68
C LEU A 154 -17.79 24.76 15.99
N MET A 155 -18.94 24.09 15.87
CA MET A 155 -19.03 22.82 15.12
C MET A 155 -18.52 22.93 13.68
N PHE A 156 -18.84 24.01 12.96
CA PHE A 156 -18.42 24.20 11.58
C PHE A 156 -16.91 24.46 11.48
N GLU A 157 -16.37 25.28 12.38
CA GLU A 157 -14.94 25.59 12.46
C GLU A 157 -14.11 24.34 12.81
N ILE A 158 -14.52 23.59 13.84
CA ILE A 158 -13.88 22.33 14.24
C ILE A 158 -13.93 21.34 13.08
N PHE A 159 -15.07 21.23 12.39
CA PHE A 159 -15.22 20.34 11.23
C PHE A 159 -14.21 20.70 10.13
N TRP A 160 -14.10 21.97 9.74
CA TRP A 160 -13.20 22.39 8.67
C TRP A 160 -11.73 22.24 9.03
N LYS A 161 -11.36 22.62 10.27
CA LYS A 161 -10.02 22.38 10.82
C LYS A 161 -9.68 20.89 10.83
N SER A 162 -10.64 20.05 11.24
CA SER A 162 -10.47 18.59 11.24
C SER A 162 -10.29 18.02 9.84
N LEU A 163 -11.12 18.46 8.89
CA LEU A 163 -11.03 18.05 7.50
C LEU A 163 -9.68 18.41 6.88
N LEU A 164 -9.18 19.62 7.14
CA LEU A 164 -7.87 20.08 6.64
C LEU A 164 -6.74 19.21 7.20
N VAL A 165 -6.68 18.99 8.51
CA VAL A 165 -5.63 18.17 9.16
C VAL A 165 -5.63 16.75 8.60
N ILE A 166 -6.80 16.15 8.46
CA ILE A 166 -6.97 14.82 7.88
C ILE A 166 -6.51 14.80 6.43
N ALA A 167 -6.99 15.73 5.60
CA ALA A 167 -6.68 15.79 4.17
C ALA A 167 -5.17 15.95 3.94
N VAL A 168 -4.52 16.88 4.64
CA VAL A 168 -3.08 17.13 4.53
C VAL A 168 -2.27 15.91 4.99
N THR A 169 -2.58 15.36 6.17
CA THR A 169 -1.85 14.19 6.68
C THR A 169 -1.97 13.00 5.74
N ARG A 170 -3.17 12.76 5.18
CA ARG A 170 -3.39 11.69 4.21
C ARG A 170 -2.67 11.94 2.88
N LEU A 171 -2.67 13.18 2.40
CA LEU A 171 -1.92 13.58 1.20
C LEU A 171 -0.41 13.30 1.37
N VAL A 172 0.15 13.64 2.53
CA VAL A 172 1.57 13.41 2.86
C VAL A 172 1.89 11.92 2.84
N ILE A 173 1.09 11.09 3.49
CA ILE A 173 1.29 9.63 3.48
C ILE A 173 1.26 9.08 2.05
N VAL A 174 0.29 9.51 1.23
CA VAL A 174 0.19 9.10 -0.17
C VAL A 174 1.41 9.55 -0.97
N CYS A 175 1.90 10.77 -0.73
CA CYS A 175 3.11 11.32 -1.35
C CYS A 175 4.36 10.49 -0.99
N CYS A 176 4.59 10.24 0.29
CA CYS A 176 5.71 9.41 0.76
C CYS A 176 5.66 8.00 0.17
N GLN A 177 4.48 7.38 0.12
CA GLN A 177 4.32 6.06 -0.50
C GLN A 177 4.64 6.07 -1.98
N LEU A 178 4.14 7.07 -2.71
CA LEU A 178 4.38 7.20 -4.14
C LEU A 178 5.87 7.35 -4.43
N LEU A 179 6.58 8.16 -3.63
CA LEU A 179 8.01 8.39 -3.76
C LEU A 179 8.83 7.14 -3.42
N LEU A 180 8.56 6.49 -2.29
CA LEU A 180 9.29 5.29 -1.87
C LEU A 180 9.06 4.10 -2.81
N LYS A 181 7.81 3.90 -3.26
CA LYS A 181 7.48 2.86 -4.24
C LYS A 181 8.18 3.10 -5.58
N THR A 182 8.27 4.36 -6.01
CA THR A 182 8.94 4.74 -7.25
C THR A 182 10.47 4.62 -7.13
N GLY A 183 11.04 5.02 -6.00
CA GLY A 183 12.48 5.01 -5.77
C GLY A 183 13.10 3.60 -5.71
N ASN A 184 12.33 2.56 -5.40
CA ASN A 184 12.84 1.18 -5.32
C ASN A 184 13.10 0.53 -6.69
N GLN A 185 12.62 1.14 -7.78
CA GLN A 185 12.83 0.64 -9.15
C GLN A 185 13.80 1.50 -9.95
N LEU A 186 14.43 2.49 -9.31
CA LEU A 186 15.28 3.48 -9.96
C LEU A 186 16.70 3.43 -9.37
N PRO A 187 17.70 4.05 -10.04
CA PRO A 187 19.07 4.09 -9.55
C PRO A 187 19.17 4.68 -8.14
N ALA A 188 20.19 4.27 -7.37
CA ALA A 188 20.37 4.66 -5.97
C ALA A 188 20.34 6.18 -5.71
N VAL A 189 20.75 6.99 -6.69
CA VAL A 189 20.67 8.47 -6.63
C VAL A 189 19.22 8.94 -6.55
N VAL A 190 18.33 8.37 -7.36
CA VAL A 190 16.90 8.71 -7.37
C VAL A 190 16.22 8.23 -6.10
N THR A 191 16.60 7.08 -5.56
CA THR A 191 16.11 6.60 -4.26
C THR A 191 16.46 7.58 -3.12
N ARG A 192 17.70 8.07 -3.07
CA ARG A 192 18.13 9.08 -2.08
C ARG A 192 17.35 10.39 -2.24
N PHE A 193 17.16 10.84 -3.48
CA PHE A 193 16.39 12.04 -3.79
C PHE A 193 14.90 11.90 -3.39
N ALA A 194 14.29 10.76 -3.68
CA ALA A 194 12.91 10.44 -3.28
C ALA A 194 12.76 10.38 -1.77
N PHE A 195 13.76 9.86 -1.05
CA PHE A 195 13.80 9.88 0.41
C PHE A 195 13.83 11.31 0.96
N ILE A 196 14.74 12.17 0.47
CA ILE A 196 14.81 13.59 0.90
C ILE A 196 13.48 14.30 0.62
N THR A 197 12.90 14.09 -0.56
CA THR A 197 11.60 14.66 -0.93
C THR A 197 10.49 14.15 0.01
N SER A 198 10.54 12.89 0.43
CA SER A 198 9.57 12.34 1.39
C SER A 198 9.69 12.98 2.78
N VAL A 199 10.91 13.27 3.24
CA VAL A 199 11.14 13.99 4.50
C VAL A 199 10.62 15.43 4.40
N LEU A 200 10.89 16.11 3.29
CA LEU A 200 10.34 17.44 3.02
C LEU A 200 8.82 17.45 2.97
N ALA A 201 8.20 16.41 2.40
CA ALA A 201 6.74 16.26 2.38
C ALA A 201 6.16 16.12 3.79
N VAL A 202 6.81 15.34 4.67
CA VAL A 202 6.39 15.22 6.07
C VAL A 202 6.52 16.56 6.80
N LEU A 203 7.66 17.26 6.63
CA LEU A 203 7.86 18.57 7.23
C LEU A 203 6.85 19.60 6.72
N ALA A 204 6.60 19.65 5.42
CA ALA A 204 5.58 20.51 4.82
C ALA A 204 4.18 20.18 5.37
N GLY A 205 3.87 18.89 5.53
CA GLY A 205 2.64 18.43 6.18
C GLY A 205 2.47 18.98 7.58
N ILE A 206 3.48 18.80 8.43
CA ILE A 206 3.48 19.28 9.82
C ILE A 206 3.38 20.80 9.88
N LEU A 207 4.12 21.52 9.03
CA LEU A 207 4.05 22.99 8.95
C LEU A 207 2.68 23.49 8.46
N PHE A 208 1.95 22.70 7.68
CA PHE A 208 0.63 23.13 7.22
C PHE A 208 -0.48 22.81 8.24
N THR A 209 -0.29 21.79 9.09
CA THR A 209 -1.24 21.41 10.14
C THR A 209 -0.97 22.06 11.49
N ALA A 210 0.25 22.49 11.77
CA ALA A 210 0.62 23.13 13.03
C ALA A 210 -0.13 24.47 13.33
N PRO A 211 -0.42 25.36 12.35
CA PRO A 211 -1.21 26.57 12.59
C PRO A 211 -2.56 26.27 13.23
N VAL A 212 -3.19 25.16 12.83
CA VAL A 212 -4.49 24.73 13.37
C VAL A 212 -4.41 24.48 14.88
N GLY A 213 -3.30 23.92 15.37
CA GLY A 213 -3.06 23.73 16.79
C GLY A 213 -2.68 25.03 17.50
N ILE A 214 -1.86 25.88 16.87
CA ILE A 214 -1.38 27.15 17.44
C ILE A 214 -2.53 28.15 17.63
N GLU A 215 -3.39 28.29 16.62
CA GLU A 215 -4.60 29.11 16.67
C GLU A 215 -5.57 28.65 17.77
N ALA A 216 -5.56 27.37 18.13
CA ALA A 216 -6.37 26.87 19.25
C ALA A 216 -5.94 27.45 20.60
N PHE A 217 -4.71 27.96 20.73
CA PHE A 217 -4.21 28.66 21.91
C PHE A 217 -4.28 30.20 21.79
N ASP A 218 -4.98 30.72 20.78
CA ASP A 218 -5.11 32.16 20.50
C ASP A 218 -3.75 32.84 20.22
N LEU A 219 -2.79 32.07 19.70
CA LEU A 219 -1.48 32.56 19.29
C LEU A 219 -1.50 32.93 17.81
N THR A 220 -1.04 34.14 17.48
CA THR A 220 -0.94 34.61 16.11
C THR A 220 0.24 33.97 15.39
N VAL A 221 0.00 33.40 14.22
CA VAL A 221 1.05 32.82 13.36
C VAL A 221 1.71 33.93 12.55
N PRO A 222 3.03 34.19 12.72
CA PRO A 222 3.71 35.27 11.98
C PRO A 222 3.75 35.02 10.47
N ASP A 223 3.75 36.07 9.65
CA ASP A 223 3.86 35.96 8.18
C ASP A 223 5.09 35.18 7.70
N VAL A 224 6.19 35.26 8.45
CA VAL A 224 7.42 34.52 8.16
C VAL A 224 7.16 33.01 8.16
N TYR A 225 6.27 32.52 9.03
CA TYR A 225 5.87 31.12 9.07
C TYR A 225 5.22 30.67 7.76
N TRP A 226 4.27 31.45 7.25
CA TRP A 226 3.57 31.15 6.00
C TRP A 226 4.51 31.17 4.79
N LYS A 227 5.49 32.08 4.79
CA LYS A 227 6.54 32.12 3.77
C LYS A 227 7.39 30.84 3.79
N ILE A 228 7.83 30.41 4.96
CA ILE A 228 8.63 29.18 5.12
C ILE A 228 7.82 27.94 4.73
N SER A 229 6.58 27.84 5.21
CA SER A 229 5.68 26.72 4.90
C SER A 229 5.42 26.59 3.40
N THR A 230 5.14 27.72 2.74
CA THR A 230 4.92 27.77 1.29
C THR A 230 6.19 27.42 0.52
N ALA A 231 7.36 27.92 0.94
CA ALA A 231 8.64 27.57 0.32
C ALA A 231 8.93 26.06 0.41
N LEU A 232 8.68 25.44 1.57
CA LEU A 232 8.82 23.98 1.74
C LEU A 232 7.82 23.20 0.89
N LEU A 233 6.58 23.69 0.76
CA LEU A 233 5.56 23.08 -0.09
C LEU A 233 6.00 23.11 -1.56
N ILE A 234 6.45 24.26 -2.06
CA ILE A 234 6.95 24.41 -3.43
C ILE A 234 8.17 23.51 -3.66
N LEU A 235 9.11 23.44 -2.72
CA LEU A 235 10.28 22.57 -2.80
C LEU A 235 9.88 21.09 -2.85
N THR A 236 8.88 20.70 -2.05
CA THR A 236 8.32 19.34 -2.07
C THR A 236 7.64 19.04 -3.41
N ALA A 237 6.84 19.97 -3.93
CA ALA A 237 6.18 19.83 -5.23
C ALA A 237 7.19 19.71 -6.37
N LEU A 238 8.29 20.48 -6.32
CA LEU A 238 9.41 20.37 -7.24
C LEU A 238 10.05 18.98 -7.17
N GLY A 239 10.39 18.49 -5.96
CA GLY A 239 10.98 17.17 -5.79
C GLY A 239 10.07 16.04 -6.29
N LEU A 240 8.76 16.16 -6.06
CA LEU A 240 7.78 15.21 -6.56
C LEU A 240 7.66 15.26 -8.09
N SER A 241 7.63 16.46 -8.67
CA SER A 241 7.62 16.65 -10.13
C SER A 241 8.85 16.04 -10.79
N ILE A 242 10.05 16.33 -10.27
CA ILE A 242 11.31 15.75 -10.77
C ILE A 242 11.27 14.21 -10.68
N THR A 243 10.82 13.66 -9.55
CA THR A 243 10.73 12.20 -9.37
C THR A 243 9.75 11.57 -10.36
N LEU A 244 8.61 12.21 -10.60
CA LEU A 244 7.63 11.75 -11.59
C LEU A 244 8.15 11.83 -13.02
N LEU A 245 8.84 12.91 -13.39
CA LEU A 245 9.44 13.08 -14.71
C LEU A 245 10.51 12.03 -14.97
N LEU A 246 11.41 11.79 -14.01
CA LEU A 246 12.43 10.74 -14.10
C LEU A 246 11.80 9.36 -14.23
N ARG A 247 10.78 9.05 -13.42
CA ARG A 247 10.06 7.78 -13.56
C ARG A 247 9.45 7.62 -14.94
N TRP A 248 8.80 8.67 -15.45
CA TRP A 248 8.16 8.63 -16.75
C TRP A 248 9.19 8.45 -17.87
N SER A 249 10.33 9.13 -17.80
CA SER A 249 11.41 9.02 -18.78
C SER A 249 12.07 7.64 -18.77
N TYR A 250 12.41 7.08 -17.61
CA TYR A 250 12.98 5.73 -17.52
C TYR A 250 11.97 4.65 -17.93
N GLY A 251 10.71 4.79 -17.53
CA GLY A 251 9.66 3.85 -17.90
C GLY A 251 9.27 3.92 -19.39
N ALA A 252 9.62 4.97 -20.12
CA ALA A 252 9.40 5.02 -21.57
C ALA A 252 10.28 4.00 -22.31
N GLY A 253 11.55 3.88 -21.92
CA GLY A 253 12.48 2.89 -22.46
C GLY A 253 12.06 1.45 -22.15
N GLU A 254 11.62 1.16 -20.92
CA GLU A 254 11.08 -0.18 -20.58
C GLU A 254 9.82 -0.52 -21.40
N ARG A 255 8.95 0.47 -21.66
CA ARG A 255 7.76 0.29 -22.52
C ARG A 255 8.14 0.04 -23.98
N GLU A 256 9.25 0.60 -24.46
CA GLU A 256 9.77 0.36 -25.81
C GLU A 256 10.42 -1.01 -25.90
N ALA A 257 11.28 -1.36 -24.94
CA ALA A 257 11.91 -2.69 -24.85
C ALA A 257 10.88 -3.82 -24.71
N ALA A 258 9.82 -3.64 -23.93
CA ALA A 258 8.73 -4.61 -23.84
C ALA A 258 8.00 -4.78 -25.18
N ARG A 259 7.74 -3.68 -25.90
CA ARG A 259 7.13 -3.72 -27.24
C ARG A 259 8.04 -4.38 -28.27
N GLU A 260 9.35 -4.18 -28.17
CA GLU A 260 10.33 -4.88 -29.01
C GLU A 260 10.40 -6.37 -28.67
N ALA A 261 10.41 -6.75 -27.40
CA ALA A 261 10.37 -8.15 -26.96
C ALA A 261 9.10 -8.85 -27.45
N ASP A 262 7.93 -8.21 -27.37
CA ASP A 262 6.67 -8.72 -27.91
C ASP A 262 6.72 -8.87 -29.43
N ARG A 263 7.33 -7.91 -30.15
CA ARG A 263 7.53 -8.01 -31.61
C ARG A 263 8.46 -9.16 -31.98
N LEU A 264 9.55 -9.35 -31.24
CA LEU A 264 10.49 -10.45 -31.45
C LEU A 264 9.86 -11.80 -31.09
N ALA A 265 9.06 -11.88 -30.03
CA ALA A 265 8.31 -13.07 -29.66
C ALA A 265 7.22 -13.40 -30.68
N ALA A 266 6.50 -12.40 -31.20
CA ALA A 266 5.54 -12.59 -32.28
C ALA A 266 6.24 -13.04 -33.57
N ALA A 267 7.39 -12.46 -33.92
CA ALA A 267 8.19 -12.86 -35.07
C ALA A 267 8.75 -14.30 -34.92
N ALA A 268 9.14 -14.70 -33.71
CA ALA A 268 9.56 -16.08 -33.41
C ALA A 268 8.38 -17.07 -33.39
N GLY A 269 7.18 -16.62 -33.01
CA GLY A 269 5.94 -17.40 -33.02
C GLY A 269 5.37 -17.68 -34.41
N TYR A 270 5.77 -16.93 -35.44
CA TYR A 270 5.45 -17.24 -36.85
C TYR A 270 6.31 -18.38 -37.43
N GLY A 271 7.30 -18.90 -36.69
CA GLY A 271 8.16 -20.02 -37.11
C GLY A 271 7.88 -21.36 -36.42
N ALA A 272 7.07 -21.40 -35.36
CA ALA A 272 6.76 -22.63 -34.63
C ALA A 272 5.25 -22.78 -34.47
N GLY A 273 4.67 -23.76 -35.16
CA GLY A 273 3.25 -24.09 -35.09
C GLY A 273 2.76 -24.15 -33.64
N SER A 274 1.86 -23.23 -33.29
CA SER A 274 1.24 -23.19 -31.96
C SER A 274 0.37 -24.43 -31.76
N PRO A 275 0.60 -25.25 -30.71
CA PRO A 275 -0.41 -26.19 -30.25
C PRO A 275 -1.55 -25.39 -29.62
N TYR A 276 -2.73 -25.49 -30.23
CA TYR A 276 -3.99 -24.97 -29.68
C TYR A 276 -4.17 -25.46 -28.24
N ARG A 277 -3.96 -24.59 -27.25
CA ARG A 277 -4.41 -24.84 -25.88
C ARG A 277 -5.76 -24.14 -25.72
N ALA A 278 -6.83 -24.94 -25.78
CA ALA A 278 -8.19 -24.47 -25.57
C ALA A 278 -8.33 -23.88 -24.16
N GLN A 279 -8.58 -22.56 -24.10
CA GLN A 279 -8.91 -21.84 -22.89
C GLN A 279 -10.40 -22.10 -22.59
N ALA A 280 -10.70 -22.84 -21.52
CA ALA A 280 -12.07 -23.12 -21.09
C ALA A 280 -12.73 -21.84 -20.56
N ALA A 281 -13.81 -21.42 -21.23
CA ALA A 281 -14.65 -20.30 -20.80
C ALA A 281 -15.65 -20.74 -19.71
N PRO A 282 -15.96 -19.90 -18.72
CA PRO A 282 -16.89 -20.21 -17.63
C PRO A 282 -18.35 -20.26 -18.13
N GLY A 283 -19.07 -21.28 -17.64
CA GLY A 283 -20.35 -21.74 -18.18
C GLY A 283 -21.54 -20.81 -17.97
N TYR A 284 -22.34 -20.71 -19.04
CA TYR A 284 -23.75 -20.33 -19.03
C TYR A 284 -24.60 -21.56 -19.38
N PRO A 285 -25.86 -21.64 -18.90
CA PRO A 285 -26.68 -22.85 -19.05
C PRO A 285 -27.05 -23.11 -20.51
N VAL A 286 -26.78 -24.33 -20.95
CA VAL A 286 -27.00 -24.84 -22.31
C VAL A 286 -28.47 -25.17 -22.51
N GLN A 287 -29.12 -24.53 -23.49
CA GLN A 287 -30.36 -25.03 -24.11
C GLN A 287 -30.02 -26.19 -25.07
N PRO A 288 -30.90 -27.19 -25.22
CA PRO A 288 -30.62 -28.37 -26.02
C PRO A 288 -30.58 -28.03 -27.51
N GLN A 289 -29.37 -27.81 -28.04
CA GLN A 289 -29.10 -27.65 -29.46
C GLN A 289 -29.01 -29.04 -30.11
N ALA A 290 -29.76 -29.23 -31.19
CA ALA A 290 -29.77 -30.45 -31.99
C ALA A 290 -28.36 -30.84 -32.48
N ALA A 291 -28.08 -32.15 -32.48
CA ALA A 291 -26.82 -32.72 -32.90
C ALA A 291 -26.49 -32.39 -34.36
N VAL A 292 -25.42 -31.62 -34.56
CA VAL A 292 -24.80 -31.39 -35.87
C VAL A 292 -23.65 -32.39 -36.02
N PRO A 293 -23.52 -33.13 -37.14
CA PRO A 293 -22.47 -34.13 -37.30
C PRO A 293 -21.08 -33.49 -37.20
N GLN A 294 -20.27 -33.98 -36.26
CA GLN A 294 -18.84 -33.72 -36.17
C GLN A 294 -18.14 -34.40 -37.36
N GLY A 295 -17.45 -33.64 -38.22
CA GLY A 295 -16.57 -34.25 -39.22
C GLY A 295 -16.27 -33.48 -40.50
N ALA A 296 -16.58 -32.19 -40.64
CA ALA A 296 -16.13 -31.40 -41.78
C ALA A 296 -15.04 -30.42 -41.32
N ALA A 297 -13.79 -30.66 -41.73
CA ALA A 297 -12.77 -29.63 -41.68
C ALA A 297 -13.33 -28.40 -42.41
N LEU A 298 -13.48 -27.28 -41.69
CA LEU A 298 -13.97 -26.03 -42.26
C LEU A 298 -12.98 -25.61 -43.36
N LEU A 299 -13.37 -25.84 -44.61
CA LEU A 299 -12.62 -25.35 -45.76
C LEU A 299 -12.56 -23.82 -45.66
N PRO A 300 -11.41 -23.20 -45.97
CA PRO A 300 -11.28 -21.75 -45.93
C PRO A 300 -12.32 -21.10 -46.84
N TRP A 301 -12.93 -20.01 -46.36
CA TRP A 301 -13.99 -19.31 -47.07
C TRP A 301 -13.49 -18.82 -48.44
N PRO A 302 -14.21 -19.09 -49.54
CA PRO A 302 -13.77 -18.66 -50.87
C PRO A 302 -13.67 -17.15 -50.99
N THR A 303 -12.66 -16.69 -51.73
CA THR A 303 -12.44 -15.28 -52.07
C THR A 303 -12.51 -15.06 -53.58
N PHE A 304 -12.85 -13.85 -53.99
CA PHE A 304 -12.63 -13.35 -55.35
C PHE A 304 -11.13 -13.36 -55.70
N ALA A 305 -10.80 -13.20 -56.98
CA ALA A 305 -9.41 -13.10 -57.44
C ALA A 305 -8.64 -11.90 -56.85
N ASP A 306 -9.36 -10.91 -56.34
CA ASP A 306 -8.81 -9.73 -55.65
C ASP A 306 -8.68 -9.92 -54.12
N GLY A 307 -8.99 -11.10 -53.59
CA GLY A 307 -8.86 -11.46 -52.18
C GLY A 307 -10.04 -11.07 -51.30
N ARG A 308 -11.10 -10.44 -51.84
CA ARG A 308 -12.32 -10.16 -51.05
C ARG A 308 -13.12 -11.44 -50.82
N PRO A 309 -13.72 -11.67 -49.63
CA PRO A 309 -14.53 -12.86 -49.38
C PRO A 309 -15.85 -12.83 -50.16
N LEU A 310 -16.32 -13.99 -50.61
CA LEU A 310 -17.64 -14.10 -51.25
C LEU A 310 -18.75 -13.83 -50.21
N PRO A 311 -19.86 -13.18 -50.60
CA PRO A 311 -21.01 -12.99 -49.70
C PRO A 311 -21.64 -14.33 -49.33
N ALA A 312 -22.21 -14.41 -48.11
CA ALA A 312 -22.92 -15.58 -47.64
C ALA A 312 -24.38 -15.56 -48.14
N GLY A 313 -24.83 -16.68 -48.69
CA GLY A 313 -26.22 -16.91 -49.04
C GLY A 313 -27.13 -17.11 -47.82
N PRO A 314 -28.45 -17.22 -48.03
CA PRO A 314 -29.43 -17.42 -46.96
C PRO A 314 -29.25 -18.73 -46.17
N ASP A 315 -28.57 -19.70 -46.77
CA ASP A 315 -28.19 -21.00 -46.22
C ASP A 315 -26.82 -20.98 -45.52
N GLY A 316 -26.16 -19.82 -45.47
CA GLY A 316 -24.83 -19.65 -44.88
C GLY A 316 -23.69 -20.23 -45.71
N GLN A 317 -23.93 -20.59 -46.98
CA GLN A 317 -22.89 -21.03 -47.92
C GLN A 317 -22.39 -19.85 -48.78
N PRO A 318 -21.17 -19.90 -49.33
CA PRO A 318 -20.67 -18.86 -50.23
C PRO A 318 -21.51 -18.80 -51.52
N ASP A 319 -21.97 -17.60 -51.87
CA ASP A 319 -22.77 -17.36 -53.07
C ASP A 319 -21.87 -17.23 -54.32
N PHE A 320 -21.83 -18.26 -55.15
CA PHE A 320 -21.06 -18.29 -56.41
C PHE A 320 -21.80 -17.67 -57.61
N SER A 321 -23.02 -17.16 -57.42
CA SER A 321 -23.80 -16.56 -58.52
C SER A 321 -23.40 -15.11 -58.84
N VAL A 322 -22.55 -14.51 -58.01
CA VAL A 322 -22.06 -13.13 -58.19
C VAL A 322 -21.01 -13.01 -59.32
N PRO A 323 -21.09 -11.97 -60.17
CA PRO A 323 -20.10 -11.73 -61.22
C PRO A 323 -18.67 -11.65 -60.66
N GLY A 324 -17.76 -12.47 -61.20
CA GLY A 324 -16.36 -12.53 -60.76
C GLY A 324 -16.05 -13.61 -59.72
N ALA A 325 -17.05 -14.39 -59.28
CA ALA A 325 -16.80 -15.59 -58.48
C ALA A 325 -15.98 -16.62 -59.28
N PRO A 326 -15.09 -17.40 -58.62
CA PRO A 326 -14.37 -18.47 -59.28
C PRO A 326 -15.36 -19.51 -59.82
N LEU A 327 -15.24 -19.86 -61.11
CA LEU A 327 -16.02 -20.92 -61.74
C LEU A 327 -15.67 -22.26 -61.06
N ARG A 328 -16.70 -23.02 -60.66
CA ARG A 328 -16.54 -24.38 -60.14
C ARG A 328 -16.21 -25.37 -61.25
#